data_AF-A0A7X6GXN5-F1
#
_entry.id   AF-A0A7X6GXN5-F1
#
_cell.length_a   1.000
_cell.length_b   1.000
_cell.length_c   1.000
_cell.angle_alpha   90.00
_cell.angle_beta   90.00
_cell.angle_gamma   90.00
#
_symmetry.space_group_name_H-M   'P 1'
#
loop_
_entity.id
_entity.type
_entity.pdbx_description
1 polymer ?
#
loop_
_entity_poly.entity_id
_entity_poly.type
_entity_poly.pdbx_seq_one_letter_code
_entity_poly.pdbx_strand_id
1 'polypeptide(L)'
;MWVDPELVLDFLSPLAVIAILAWVYGPVRHRLAGAAVAPILMGLAFGLVAVLQMHAPYRPVGGVLIDLGAVPVALAGAFLGRRGLAACLAVALAARVPLGGIGLAPDLAGLVFAGLAGFAWDRATRATVPRGTGHLVILALAMSTSLVPGLALPAPLAAWYLTHAVPILFLLHLVCVPALATLLERERHLSLLEAAARAPPR
;
A
#
# COMPACT_ATOMS: atom_id res chain seq x y z
N MET A 1 0.30 15.92 -25.94
CA MET A 1 0.63 14.66 -25.25
C MET A 1 -0.69 13.95 -25.04
N TRP A 2 -1.04 13.04 -25.96
CA TRP A 2 -2.28 12.27 -25.85
C TRP A 2 -2.03 11.19 -24.79
N VAL A 3 -2.83 11.18 -23.73
CA VAL A 3 -2.75 10.11 -22.74
C VAL A 3 -3.42 8.89 -23.36
N ASP A 4 -2.66 7.81 -23.55
CA ASP A 4 -3.21 6.58 -24.11
C ASP A 4 -4.32 6.04 -23.18
N PRO A 5 -5.55 5.83 -23.67
CA PRO A 5 -6.68 5.38 -22.84
C PRO A 5 -6.38 4.07 -22.09
N GLU A 6 -5.58 3.21 -22.70
CA GLU A 6 -5.10 1.94 -22.12
C GLU A 6 -4.26 2.18 -20.86
N LEU A 7 -3.38 3.19 -20.88
CA LEU A 7 -2.54 3.55 -19.74
C LEU A 7 -3.39 4.04 -18.56
N VAL A 8 -4.48 4.77 -18.82
CA VAL A 8 -5.43 5.16 -17.75
C VAL A 8 -6.13 3.95 -17.16
N LEU A 9 -6.61 3.03 -17.99
CA LEU A 9 -7.31 1.80 -17.56
C LEU A 9 -6.41 0.84 -16.77
N ASP A 10 -5.14 0.75 -17.15
CA ASP A 10 -4.12 -0.07 -16.48
C ASP A 10 -3.85 0.40 -15.04
N PHE A 11 -3.98 1.70 -14.75
CA PHE A 11 -3.86 2.23 -13.39
C PHE A 11 -5.22 2.33 -12.66
N LEU A 12 -6.33 2.52 -13.37
CA LEU A 12 -7.66 2.64 -12.75
C LEU A 12 -8.14 1.33 -12.10
N SER A 13 -7.89 0.20 -12.77
CA SER A 13 -8.28 -1.13 -12.30
C SER A 13 -7.64 -1.49 -10.95
N PRO A 14 -6.31 -1.30 -10.78
CA PRO A 14 -5.63 -1.32 -9.49
C PRO A 14 -6.31 -0.51 -8.39
N LEU A 15 -6.66 0.74 -8.69
CA LEU A 15 -7.22 1.67 -7.71
C LEU A 15 -8.61 1.26 -7.27
N ALA A 16 -9.42 0.74 -8.20
CA ALA A 16 -10.73 0.20 -7.87
C ALA A 16 -10.64 -0.96 -6.88
N VAL A 17 -9.69 -1.89 -7.06
CA VAL A 17 -9.50 -3.02 -6.14
C VAL A 17 -9.06 -2.53 -4.75
N ILE A 18 -8.17 -1.55 -4.67
CA ILE A 18 -7.73 -1.01 -3.38
C ILE A 18 -8.85 -0.18 -2.72
N ALA A 19 -9.67 0.52 -3.49
CA ALA A 19 -10.83 1.25 -2.99
C ALA A 19 -11.90 0.29 -2.44
N ILE A 20 -12.18 -0.82 -3.14
CA ILE A 20 -13.07 -1.88 -2.65
C ILE A 20 -12.54 -2.45 -1.35
N LEU A 21 -11.23 -2.72 -1.26
CA LEU A 21 -10.61 -3.19 -0.03
C LEU A 21 -10.77 -2.18 1.12
N ALA A 22 -10.55 -0.89 0.85
CA ALA A 22 -10.74 0.17 1.83
C ALA A 22 -12.20 0.29 2.28
N TRP A 23 -13.16 0.03 1.39
CA TRP A 23 -14.58 0.00 1.70
C TRP A 23 -14.98 -1.22 2.55
N VAL A 24 -14.42 -2.39 2.26
CA VAL A 24 -14.65 -3.63 3.03
C VAL A 24 -13.95 -3.61 4.40
N TYR A 25 -12.92 -2.77 4.56
CA TYR A 25 -12.11 -2.68 5.76
C TYR A 25 -12.91 -2.40 7.04
N GLY A 26 -13.77 -1.38 7.02
CA GLY A 26 -14.57 -0.98 8.18
C GLY A 26 -15.49 -2.10 8.69
N PRO A 27 -16.39 -2.63 7.85
CA PRO A 27 -17.29 -3.71 8.24
C PRO A 27 -16.58 -4.97 8.74
N VAL A 28 -15.50 -5.41 8.09
CA VAL A 28 -14.77 -6.62 8.49
C VAL A 28 -14.04 -6.40 9.81
N ARG A 29 -13.39 -5.24 9.98
CA ARG A 29 -12.73 -4.88 11.25
C ARG A 29 -13.72 -4.78 12.39
N HIS A 30 -14.91 -4.23 12.14
CA HIS A 30 -15.97 -4.12 13.14
C HIS A 30 -16.48 -5.50 13.57
N ARG A 31 -16.77 -6.39 12.61
CA ARG A 31 -17.25 -7.76 12.90
C ARG A 31 -16.23 -8.61 13.65
N LEU A 32 -14.95 -8.35 13.45
CA LEU A 32 -13.85 -9.07 14.10
C LEU A 32 -13.24 -8.28 15.27
N ALA A 33 -13.90 -7.22 15.74
CA ALA A 33 -13.41 -6.41 16.84
C ALA A 33 -13.19 -7.27 18.10
N GLY A 34 -11.98 -7.21 18.66
CA GLY A 34 -11.55 -8.02 19.81
C GLY A 34 -10.92 -9.37 19.47
N ALA A 35 -11.05 -9.87 18.23
CA ALA A 35 -10.38 -11.09 17.81
C ALA A 35 -8.88 -10.83 17.56
N ALA A 36 -8.01 -11.59 18.23
CA ALA A 36 -6.56 -11.50 18.03
C ALA A 36 -6.12 -11.76 16.57
N VAL A 37 -7.00 -12.41 15.80
CA VAL A 37 -6.83 -12.83 14.40
C VAL A 37 -7.22 -11.72 13.40
N ALA A 38 -7.99 -10.70 13.81
CA ALA A 38 -8.49 -9.67 12.89
C ALA A 38 -7.37 -8.95 12.10
N PRO A 39 -6.25 -8.52 12.72
CA PRO A 39 -5.17 -7.88 11.97
C PRO A 39 -4.54 -8.82 10.94
N ILE A 40 -4.48 -10.12 11.23
CA ILE A 40 -3.89 -11.13 10.33
C ILE A 40 -4.78 -11.30 9.10
N LEU A 41 -6.10 -11.49 9.29
CA LEU A 41 -7.03 -11.64 8.17
C LEU A 41 -7.06 -10.41 7.26
N MET A 42 -7.04 -9.21 7.86
CA MET A 42 -6.92 -7.98 7.08
C MET A 42 -5.57 -7.89 6.37
N GLY A 43 -4.50 -8.31 7.02
CA GLY A 43 -3.17 -8.38 6.39
C GLY A 43 -3.15 -9.31 5.18
N LEU A 44 -3.76 -10.48 5.28
CA LEU A 44 -3.92 -11.42 4.16
C LEU A 44 -4.72 -10.80 3.02
N ALA A 45 -5.81 -10.07 3.31
CA ALA A 45 -6.61 -9.40 2.29
C ALA A 45 -5.81 -8.29 1.57
N PHE A 46 -5.06 -7.46 2.31
CA PHE A 46 -4.16 -6.46 1.74
C PHE A 46 -3.04 -7.11 0.91
N GLY A 47 -2.49 -8.23 1.39
CA GLY A 47 -1.52 -9.03 0.65
C GLY A 47 -2.10 -9.55 -0.67
N LEU A 48 -3.33 -10.09 -0.66
CA LEU A 48 -4.00 -10.56 -1.86
C LEU A 48 -4.23 -9.44 -2.87
N VAL A 49 -4.60 -8.24 -2.41
CA VAL A 49 -4.70 -7.08 -3.30
C VAL A 49 -3.33 -6.74 -3.90
N ALA A 50 -2.24 -6.80 -3.13
CA ALA A 50 -0.90 -6.63 -3.70
C ALA A 50 -0.58 -7.69 -4.77
N VAL A 51 -0.97 -8.96 -4.54
CA VAL A 51 -0.82 -10.03 -5.56
C VAL A 51 -1.58 -9.69 -6.84
N LEU A 52 -2.82 -9.22 -6.73
CA LEU A 52 -3.62 -8.82 -7.90
C LEU A 52 -2.92 -7.69 -8.67
N GLN A 53 -2.29 -6.72 -7.99
CA GLN A 53 -1.51 -5.68 -8.66
C GLN A 53 -0.31 -6.24 -9.42
N MET A 54 0.40 -7.20 -8.83
CA MET A 54 1.58 -7.81 -9.44
C MET A 54 1.26 -8.64 -10.69
N HIS A 55 0.01 -9.07 -10.86
CA HIS A 55 -0.46 -9.82 -12.04
C HIS A 55 -0.94 -8.93 -13.19
N ALA A 56 -1.10 -7.62 -12.97
CA ALA A 56 -1.32 -6.63 -14.01
C ALA A 56 -0.16 -5.60 -14.07
N PRO A 57 1.11 -6.04 -14.22
CA PRO A 57 2.24 -5.12 -14.19
C PRO A 57 2.35 -4.38 -15.52
N TYR A 58 2.68 -3.09 -15.44
CA TYR A 58 3.15 -2.33 -16.59
C TYR A 58 4.57 -2.80 -16.94
N ARG A 59 4.78 -3.23 -18.19
CA ARG A 59 6.04 -3.81 -18.70
C ARG A 59 6.63 -3.00 -19.86
N PRO A 60 7.22 -1.83 -19.56
CA PRO A 60 7.73 -0.93 -20.60
C PRO A 60 9.06 -1.40 -21.22
N VAL A 61 9.87 -2.16 -20.48
CA VAL A 61 11.17 -2.69 -20.95
C VAL A 61 11.30 -4.13 -20.46
N GLY A 62 11.82 -5.02 -21.32
CA GLY A 62 11.91 -6.46 -21.05
C GLY A 62 12.59 -6.78 -19.72
N GLY A 63 11.80 -7.19 -18.72
CA GLY A 63 12.28 -7.70 -17.44
C GLY A 63 12.07 -6.80 -16.21
N VAL A 64 11.51 -5.59 -16.37
CA VAL A 64 11.05 -4.75 -15.23
C VAL A 64 9.55 -4.80 -15.14
N LEU A 65 9.06 -5.16 -13.95
CA LEU A 65 7.65 -5.09 -13.61
C LEU A 65 7.46 -3.80 -12.80
N ILE A 66 6.54 -2.95 -13.25
CA ILE A 66 6.12 -1.76 -12.51
C ILE A 66 4.65 -1.95 -12.16
N ASP A 67 4.34 -1.89 -10.88
CA ASP A 67 2.98 -2.03 -10.39
C ASP A 67 2.75 -1.17 -9.14
N LEU A 68 1.52 -1.22 -8.61
CA LEU A 68 1.10 -0.53 -7.38
C LEU A 68 1.01 -1.50 -6.18
N GLY A 69 1.66 -2.67 -6.25
CA GLY A 69 1.64 -3.70 -5.22
C GLY A 69 2.26 -3.26 -3.89
N ALA A 70 3.12 -2.23 -3.91
CA ALA A 70 3.64 -1.60 -2.71
C ALA A 70 2.59 -0.79 -1.92
N VAL A 71 1.53 -0.27 -2.57
CA VAL A 71 0.51 0.57 -1.92
C VAL A 71 -0.25 -0.20 -0.84
N PRO A 72 -0.83 -1.39 -1.10
CA PRO A 72 -1.44 -2.21 -0.05
C PRO A 72 -0.47 -2.53 1.09
N VAL A 73 0.79 -2.82 0.80
CA VAL A 73 1.79 -3.16 1.83
C VAL A 73 2.07 -1.97 2.75
N ALA A 74 2.22 -0.76 2.20
CA ALA A 74 2.37 0.46 3.00
C ALA A 74 1.14 0.72 3.89
N LEU A 75 -0.06 0.59 3.33
CA LEU A 75 -1.31 0.78 4.08
C LEU A 75 -1.48 -0.30 5.16
N ALA A 76 -1.08 -1.54 4.91
CA ALA A 76 -1.07 -2.59 5.92
C ALA A 76 -0.17 -2.22 7.11
N GLY A 77 1.03 -1.68 6.83
CA GLY A 77 1.92 -1.12 7.85
C GLY A 77 1.27 0.03 8.63
N ALA A 78 0.61 0.94 7.91
CA ALA A 78 0.01 2.16 8.46
C ALA A 78 -1.25 1.94 9.33
N PHE A 79 -2.01 0.86 9.09
CA PHE A 79 -3.33 0.68 9.71
C PHE A 79 -3.50 -0.64 10.47
N LEU A 80 -2.75 -1.70 10.14
CA LEU A 80 -2.94 -3.04 10.72
C LEU A 80 -1.91 -3.41 11.79
N GLY A 81 -0.88 -2.57 11.98
CA GLY A 81 0.21 -2.82 12.91
C GLY A 81 1.05 -4.05 12.54
N ARG A 82 1.89 -4.51 13.49
CA ARG A 82 2.93 -5.52 13.18
C ARG A 82 2.36 -6.83 12.61
N ARG A 83 1.25 -7.33 13.15
CA ARG A 83 0.70 -8.65 12.80
C ARG A 83 0.08 -8.63 11.41
N GLY A 84 -0.69 -7.59 11.10
CA GLY A 84 -1.28 -7.45 9.77
C GLY A 84 -0.24 -7.12 8.71
N LEU A 85 0.75 -6.27 9.03
CA LEU A 85 1.87 -6.03 8.12
C LEU A 85 2.65 -7.31 7.83
N ALA A 86 2.97 -8.12 8.85
CA ALA A 86 3.70 -9.37 8.65
C ALA A 86 2.91 -10.35 7.75
N ALA A 87 1.61 -10.50 7.96
CA ALA A 87 0.76 -11.34 7.10
C ALA A 87 0.68 -10.82 5.66
N CYS A 88 0.55 -9.49 5.48
CA CYS A 88 0.52 -8.85 4.17
C CYS A 88 1.84 -9.04 3.42
N LEU A 89 2.97 -8.75 4.06
CA LEU A 89 4.30 -8.95 3.50
C LEU A 89 4.56 -10.41 3.15
N ALA A 90 4.17 -11.36 4.01
CA ALA A 90 4.35 -12.77 3.72
C ALA A 90 3.67 -13.19 2.41
N VAL A 91 2.43 -12.75 2.20
CA VAL A 91 1.68 -13.02 0.96
C VAL A 91 2.31 -12.29 -0.24
N ALA A 92 2.58 -10.99 -0.12
CA ALA A 92 3.10 -10.19 -1.22
C ALA A 92 4.50 -10.67 -1.67
N LEU A 93 5.42 -10.93 -0.74
CA LEU A 93 6.76 -11.42 -1.05
C LEU A 93 6.70 -12.84 -1.65
N ALA A 94 5.88 -13.73 -1.09
CA ALA A 94 5.73 -15.09 -1.62
C ALA A 94 5.17 -15.10 -3.05
N ALA A 95 4.20 -14.22 -3.34
CA ALA A 95 3.65 -14.08 -4.68
C ALA A 95 4.62 -13.42 -5.66
N ARG A 96 5.50 -12.55 -5.18
CA ARG A 96 6.45 -11.83 -6.03
C ARG A 96 7.60 -12.70 -6.54
N VAL A 97 8.05 -13.67 -5.73
CA VAL A 97 9.21 -14.53 -6.04
C VAL A 97 9.02 -15.32 -7.35
N PRO A 98 7.90 -16.04 -7.58
CA PRO A 98 7.69 -16.81 -8.82
C PRO A 98 7.65 -15.97 -10.10
N LEU A 99 7.30 -14.68 -10.01
CA LEU A 99 7.25 -13.78 -11.17
C LEU A 99 8.65 -13.46 -11.72
N GLY A 100 9.70 -13.62 -10.91
CA GLY A 100 11.09 -13.44 -11.34
C GLY A 100 11.40 -12.06 -11.92
N GLY A 101 12.29 -12.02 -12.90
CA GLY A 101 12.69 -10.79 -13.61
C GLY A 101 13.92 -10.10 -13.01
N ILE A 102 14.53 -9.22 -13.80
CA ILE A 102 15.76 -8.49 -13.45
C ILE A 102 15.54 -7.57 -12.24
N GLY A 103 14.30 -7.09 -12.07
CA GLY A 103 13.90 -6.26 -10.94
C GLY A 103 13.48 -7.00 -9.67
N LEU A 104 13.65 -8.33 -9.57
CA LEU A 104 13.14 -9.09 -8.41
C LEU A 104 13.69 -8.57 -7.06
N ALA A 105 15.02 -8.52 -6.92
CA ALA A 105 15.65 -8.10 -5.67
C ALA A 105 15.27 -6.67 -5.25
N PRO A 106 15.38 -5.63 -6.11
CA PRO A 106 15.00 -4.29 -5.74
C PRO A 106 13.50 -4.17 -5.45
N ASP A 107 12.64 -4.91 -6.14
CA ASP A 107 11.20 -4.86 -5.90
C ASP A 107 10.80 -5.50 -4.55
N LEU A 108 11.39 -6.65 -4.19
CA LEU A 108 11.21 -7.25 -2.86
C LEU A 108 11.64 -6.29 -1.75
N ALA A 109 12.78 -5.60 -1.93
CA ALA A 109 13.21 -4.56 -1.01
C ALA A 109 12.24 -3.38 -0.99
N GLY A 110 11.70 -2.97 -2.14
CA GLY A 110 10.68 -1.93 -2.26
C GLY A 110 9.43 -2.22 -1.43
N LEU A 111 8.92 -3.46 -1.48
CA LEU A 111 7.78 -3.92 -0.67
C LEU A 111 8.07 -3.80 0.83
N VAL A 112 9.27 -4.23 1.27
CA VAL A 112 9.68 -4.12 2.68
C VAL A 112 9.78 -2.66 3.10
N PHE A 113 10.40 -1.79 2.29
CA PHE A 113 10.52 -0.37 2.55
C PHE A 113 9.15 0.31 2.65
N ALA A 114 8.22 -0.02 1.73
CA ALA A 114 6.84 0.49 1.76
C ALA A 114 6.14 0.13 3.08
N GLY A 115 6.20 -1.14 3.47
CA GLY A 115 5.59 -1.63 4.71
C GLY A 115 6.19 -1.00 5.96
N LEU A 116 7.52 -0.88 6.02
CA LEU A 116 8.23 -0.24 7.13
C LEU A 116 7.95 1.26 7.20
N ALA A 117 7.87 1.95 6.06
CA ALA A 117 7.53 3.37 6.01
C ALA A 117 6.12 3.61 6.56
N GLY A 118 5.13 2.81 6.14
CA GLY A 118 3.77 2.87 6.68
C GLY A 118 3.72 2.58 8.18
N PHE A 119 4.47 1.58 8.64
CA PHE A 119 4.52 1.22 10.05
C PHE A 119 5.23 2.27 10.93
N ALA A 120 6.32 2.86 10.44
CA ALA A 120 7.01 3.95 11.10
C ALA A 120 6.10 5.18 11.20
N TRP A 121 5.40 5.51 10.11
CA TRP A 121 4.41 6.57 10.09
C TRP A 121 3.27 6.33 11.10
N ASP A 122 2.75 5.11 11.19
CA ASP A 122 1.71 4.77 12.17
C ASP A 122 2.19 5.00 13.60
N ARG A 123 3.42 4.59 13.93
CA ARG A 123 4.01 4.85 15.25
C ARG A 123 4.18 6.33 15.53
N ALA A 124 4.67 7.10 14.57
CA ALA A 124 4.88 8.54 14.72
C ALA A 124 3.56 9.32 14.87
N THR A 125 2.48 8.83 14.25
CA THR A 125 1.17 9.51 14.19
C THR A 125 0.10 8.84 15.05
N ARG A 126 0.48 7.90 15.93
CA ARG A 126 -0.45 7.11 16.73
C ARG A 126 -1.23 7.94 17.74
N ALA A 127 -0.59 8.97 18.31
CA ALA A 127 -1.18 9.84 19.31
C ALA A 127 -2.18 10.86 18.72
N THR A 128 -2.16 11.06 17.40
CA THR A 128 -2.99 12.05 16.72
C THR A 128 -4.22 11.38 16.12
N VAL A 129 -5.39 11.64 16.70
CA VAL A 129 -6.69 11.19 16.19
C VAL A 129 -7.66 12.37 16.22
N PRO A 130 -8.26 12.77 15.08
CA PRO A 130 -8.11 12.20 13.74
C PRO A 130 -6.79 12.61 13.05
N ARG A 131 -6.29 11.78 12.12
CA ARG A 131 -5.14 12.13 11.27
C ARG A 131 -5.60 12.97 10.09
N GLY A 132 -5.25 14.26 10.07
CA GLY A 132 -5.59 15.18 8.97
C GLY A 132 -4.82 14.92 7.68
N THR A 133 -5.24 15.56 6.57
CA THR A 133 -4.68 15.38 5.22
C THR A 133 -3.15 15.51 5.15
N GLY A 134 -2.56 16.45 5.91
CA GLY A 134 -1.10 16.61 5.96
C GLY A 134 -0.36 15.34 6.43
N HIS A 135 -0.92 14.61 7.40
CA HIS A 135 -0.33 13.34 7.85
C HIS A 135 -0.39 12.28 6.74
N LEU A 136 -1.46 12.26 5.95
CA LEU A 136 -1.61 11.31 4.85
C LEU A 136 -0.67 11.62 3.68
N VAL A 137 -0.40 12.91 3.42
CA VAL A 137 0.65 13.33 2.48
C VAL A 137 2.03 12.89 2.98
N ILE A 138 2.30 13.03 4.28
CA ILE A 138 3.55 12.52 4.87
C ILE A 138 3.66 10.99 4.72
N LEU A 139 2.55 10.25 4.85
CA LEU A 139 2.54 8.80 4.59
C LEU A 139 2.92 8.50 3.13
N ALA A 140 2.37 9.25 2.17
CA ALA A 140 2.70 9.08 0.75
C ALA A 140 4.19 9.38 0.48
N LEU A 141 4.71 10.46 1.05
CA LEU A 141 6.14 10.80 0.95
C LEU A 141 7.04 9.74 1.59
N ALA A 142 6.66 9.23 2.76
CA ALA A 142 7.39 8.16 3.44
C ALA A 142 7.36 6.88 2.60
N MET A 143 6.20 6.51 2.03
CA MET A 143 6.06 5.35 1.16
C MET A 143 6.95 5.47 -0.09
N SER A 144 7.18 6.66 -0.64
CA SER A 144 8.06 6.85 -1.81
C SER A 144 9.52 6.41 -1.57
N THR A 145 9.93 6.15 -0.33
CA THR A 145 11.21 5.46 -0.04
C THR A 145 11.28 4.04 -0.62
N SER A 146 10.13 3.42 -0.90
CA SER A 146 10.04 2.14 -1.63
C SER A 146 10.60 2.20 -3.06
N LEU A 147 10.81 3.39 -3.62
CA LEU A 147 11.41 3.57 -4.94
C LEU A 147 12.94 3.50 -4.91
N VAL A 148 13.56 3.73 -3.74
CA VAL A 148 15.03 3.78 -3.57
C VAL A 148 15.73 2.48 -3.96
N PRO A 149 15.22 1.28 -3.59
CA PRO A 149 15.81 0.02 -4.02
C PRO A 149 15.98 -0.11 -5.54
N GLY A 150 15.15 0.56 -6.35
CA GLY A 150 15.28 0.55 -7.82
C GLY A 150 16.62 1.11 -8.33
N LEU A 151 17.37 1.84 -7.51
CA LEU A 151 18.73 2.28 -7.82
C LEU A 151 19.73 1.11 -7.95
N ALA A 152 19.40 -0.06 -7.41
CA ALA A 152 20.20 -1.28 -7.51
C ALA A 152 20.01 -2.03 -8.84
N LEU A 153 19.16 -1.53 -9.75
CA LEU A 153 19.02 -2.08 -11.09
C LEU A 153 20.32 -1.91 -11.91
N PRO A 154 20.54 -2.75 -12.95
CA PRO A 154 21.63 -2.54 -13.90
C PRO A 154 21.62 -1.12 -14.49
N ALA A 155 22.79 -0.50 -14.68
CA ALA A 155 22.95 0.91 -15.07
C ALA A 155 21.99 1.42 -16.18
N PRO A 156 21.82 0.73 -17.34
CA PRO A 156 20.89 1.22 -18.37
C PRO A 156 19.43 1.22 -17.91
N LEU A 157 19.07 0.26 -17.06
CA LEU A 157 17.72 0.08 -16.55
C LEU A 157 17.42 1.01 -15.38
N ALA A 158 18.41 1.27 -14.52
CA ALA A 158 18.32 2.25 -13.44
C ALA A 158 18.12 3.67 -13.99
N ALA A 159 18.85 4.05 -15.04
CA ALA A 159 18.67 5.35 -15.70
C ALA A 159 17.25 5.50 -16.28
N TRP A 160 16.76 4.48 -16.97
CA TRP A 160 15.39 4.46 -17.48
C TRP A 160 14.35 4.52 -16.34
N TYR A 161 14.54 3.73 -15.28
CA TYR A 161 13.67 3.70 -14.11
C TYR A 161 13.58 5.08 -13.43
N LEU A 162 14.71 5.75 -13.22
CA LEU A 162 14.75 7.08 -12.59
C LEU A 162 14.09 8.17 -13.43
N THR A 163 14.22 8.07 -14.76
CA THR A 163 13.72 9.12 -15.67
C THR A 163 12.27 8.92 -16.08
N HIS A 164 11.77 7.68 -16.12
CA HIS A 164 10.43 7.36 -16.61
C HIS A 164 9.52 6.78 -15.51
N ALA A 165 9.99 5.80 -14.75
CA ALA A 165 9.15 5.10 -13.77
C ALA A 165 8.98 5.90 -12.47
N VAL A 166 10.07 6.40 -11.89
CA VAL A 166 10.05 7.11 -10.60
C VAL A 166 9.13 8.32 -10.62
N PRO A 167 9.13 9.22 -11.63
CA PRO A 167 8.23 10.38 -11.62
C PRO A 167 6.75 9.98 -11.62
N ILE A 168 6.40 8.97 -12.41
CA ILE A 168 5.02 8.47 -12.51
C ILE A 168 4.61 7.78 -11.22
N LEU A 169 5.42 6.85 -10.71
CA LEU A 169 5.15 6.13 -9.47
C LEU A 169 5.09 7.07 -8.26
N PHE A 170 5.98 8.06 -8.20
CA PHE A 170 5.97 9.06 -7.15
C PHE A 170 4.67 9.88 -7.17
N LEU A 171 4.22 10.32 -8.35
CA LEU A 171 2.95 11.02 -8.51
C LEU A 171 1.78 10.13 -8.12
N LEU A 172 1.78 8.86 -8.56
CA LEU A 172 0.76 7.89 -8.18
C LEU A 172 0.74 7.65 -6.67
N HIS A 173 1.89 7.53 -6.01
CA HIS A 173 1.93 7.45 -4.55
C HIS A 173 1.32 8.70 -3.90
N LEU A 174 1.66 9.89 -4.39
CA LEU A 174 1.14 11.16 -3.87
C LEU A 174 -0.39 11.30 -4.00
N VAL A 175 -1.00 10.67 -4.99
CA VAL A 175 -2.44 10.72 -5.22
C VAL A 175 -3.16 9.55 -4.54
N CYS A 176 -2.70 8.33 -4.81
CA CYS A 176 -3.39 7.11 -4.43
C CYS A 176 -3.28 6.84 -2.94
N VAL A 177 -2.11 7.04 -2.35
CA VAL A 177 -1.89 6.74 -0.92
C VAL A 177 -2.75 7.63 -0.03
N PRO A 178 -2.77 8.97 -0.20
CA PRO A 178 -3.66 9.80 0.61
C PRO A 178 -5.13 9.50 0.35
N ALA A 179 -5.54 9.29 -0.90
CA ALA A 179 -6.93 8.99 -1.25
C ALA A 179 -7.43 7.68 -0.61
N LEU A 180 -6.60 6.64 -0.56
CA LEU A 180 -6.97 5.37 0.06
C LEU A 180 -6.84 5.44 1.58
N ALA A 181 -5.84 6.14 2.08
CA ALA A 181 -5.64 6.33 3.51
C ALA A 181 -6.74 7.20 4.15
N THR A 182 -7.34 8.16 3.43
CA THR A 182 -8.52 8.90 3.93
C THR A 182 -9.72 7.98 4.12
N LEU A 183 -9.97 7.05 3.17
CA LEU A 183 -11.04 6.05 3.29
C LEU A 183 -10.82 5.16 4.52
N LEU A 184 -9.60 4.63 4.69
CA LEU A 184 -9.25 3.80 5.85
C LEU A 184 -9.31 4.57 7.17
N GLU A 185 -8.88 5.84 7.18
CA GLU A 185 -8.94 6.70 8.36
C GLU A 185 -10.39 7.04 8.74
N ARG A 186 -11.27 7.24 7.74
CA ARG A 186 -12.70 7.44 7.96
C ARG A 186 -13.32 6.22 8.66
N GLU A 187 -13.07 5.02 8.15
CA GLU A 187 -13.56 3.78 8.75
C GLU A 187 -12.98 3.53 10.15
N ARG A 188 -11.70 3.85 10.34
CA ARG A 188 -11.03 3.79 11.65
C ARG A 188 -11.69 4.74 12.65
N HIS A 189 -11.97 5.97 12.23
CA HIS A 189 -12.60 6.99 13.07
C HIS A 189 -14.02 6.59 13.45
N LEU A 190 -14.84 6.11 12.50
CA LEU A 190 -16.19 5.60 12.77
C LEU A 190 -16.17 4.47 13.79
N SER A 191 -15.26 3.50 13.64
CA SER A 191 -15.11 2.38 14.58
C SER A 191 -14.76 2.86 16.01
N LEU A 192 -13.95 3.93 16.14
CA LEU A 192 -13.57 4.49 17.44
C LEU A 192 -14.75 5.21 18.11
N LEU A 193 -15.55 5.95 17.34
CA LEU A 193 -16.75 6.61 17.84
C LEU A 193 -17.79 5.59 18.34
N GLU A 194 -18.00 4.51 17.59
CA GLU A 194 -18.90 3.43 18.00
C GLU A 194 -18.44 2.74 19.29
N ALA A 195 -17.12 2.51 19.43
CA ALA A 195 -16.55 1.94 20.65
C ALA A 195 -16.74 2.87 21.86
N ALA A 196 -16.59 4.19 21.67
CA ALA A 196 -16.84 5.18 22.71
C ALA A 196 -18.32 5.24 23.12
N ALA A 197 -19.25 5.13 22.17
CA ALA A 197 -20.69 5.13 22.43
C ALA A 197 -21.19 3.88 23.18
N ARG A 198 -20.47 2.74 23.08
CA ARG A 198 -20.80 1.49 23.78
C ARG A 198 -20.15 1.37 25.16
N ALA A 199 -19.27 2.28 25.56
CA ALA A 199 -18.66 2.24 26.88
C ALA A 199 -19.70 2.63 27.95
N PRO A 200 -19.84 1.85 29.05
CA PRO A 200 -20.77 2.19 30.12
C PRO A 200 -20.40 3.55 30.74
N PRO A 201 -21.37 4.36 31.20
CA PRO A 201 -21.07 5.59 31.92
C PRO A 201 -20.22 5.26 33.15
N ARG A 202 -19.13 6.01 33.31
CA ARG A 202 -18.20 5.88 34.45
C ARG A 202 -18.85 6.34 35.74
#